data_AF-A0A920SVU0-F1
#
_entry.id   AF-A0A920SVU0-F1
#
_cell.length_a   1.000
_cell.length_b   1.000
_cell.length_c   1.000
_cell.angle_alpha   90.00
_cell.angle_beta   90.00
_cell.angle_gamma   90.00
#
_symmetry.space_group_name_H-M   'P 1'
#
loop_
_entity.id
_entity.type
_entity.pdbx_description
1 polymer ?
#
loop_
_entity_poly.entity_id
_entity_poly.type
_entity_poly.pdbx_seq_one_letter_code
_entity_poly.pdbx_strand_id
1 'polypeptide(L)'
;MSSPRENPDRHKADLLVEIGTEELPPQTLSRLGQALGTTLAAELAGQGLVENPEISWFATPRRLGARVSGVRRQQPGQTSERRGPALAKAFDEQGEPTPAASGFARSVGVEVGALERLETDKGAWLVHRSSQPGQRAESLVPSCIENAVNALPIAKRKALGEQ
;
A
#
# COMPACT_ATOMS: atom_id res chain seq x y z
N MET A 1 23.58 28.44 -12.48
CA MET A 1 22.17 28.20 -12.12
C MET A 1 22.09 26.83 -11.49
N SER A 2 22.15 26.74 -10.16
CA SER A 2 22.06 25.46 -9.45
C SER A 2 20.58 25.10 -9.33
N SER A 3 20.18 23.97 -9.94
CA SER A 3 18.83 23.41 -9.77
C SER A 3 18.50 23.28 -8.27
N PRO A 4 17.28 23.62 -7.84
CA PRO A 4 16.87 23.42 -6.46
C PRO A 4 17.03 21.93 -6.11
N ARG A 5 17.76 21.62 -5.05
CA ARG A 5 17.80 20.25 -4.50
C ARG A 5 16.37 19.94 -4.03
N GLU A 6 15.70 19.03 -4.72
CA GLU A 6 14.40 18.51 -4.30
C GLU A 6 14.56 17.94 -2.89
N ASN A 7 13.81 18.47 -1.92
CA ASN A 7 13.92 18.03 -0.53
C ASN A 7 13.29 16.62 -0.42
N PRO A 8 14.06 15.56 -0.14
CA PRO A 8 13.52 14.19 -0.11
C PRO A 8 12.42 14.00 0.94
N ASP A 9 12.37 14.89 1.94
CA ASP A 9 11.35 14.88 3.01
C ASP A 9 9.99 15.44 2.58
N ARG A 10 9.86 16.08 1.40
CA ARG A 10 8.59 16.70 0.97
C ARG A 10 7.46 15.68 0.73
N HIS A 11 7.83 14.40 0.61
CA HIS A 11 6.92 13.29 0.34
C HIS A 11 6.54 12.48 1.58
N LYS A 12 7.07 12.82 2.76
CA LYS A 12 6.76 12.17 4.04
C LYS A 12 6.29 13.17 5.08
N ALA A 13 5.54 12.71 6.07
CA ALA A 13 5.08 13.50 7.21
C ALA A 13 4.78 12.60 8.41
N ASP A 14 4.74 13.18 9.60
CA ASP A 14 4.19 12.50 10.77
C ASP A 14 2.66 12.45 10.66
N LEU A 15 2.09 11.27 10.91
CA LEU A 15 0.65 11.10 11.08
C LEU A 15 0.35 11.03 12.57
N LEU A 16 -0.43 11.98 13.09
CA LEU A 16 -1.01 11.93 14.43
C LEU A 16 -2.50 11.62 14.32
N VAL A 17 -2.94 10.58 15.03
CA VAL A 17 -4.35 10.22 15.18
C VAL A 17 -4.70 10.37 16.65
N GLU A 18 -5.79 11.11 16.91
CA GLU A 18 -6.36 11.27 18.24
C GLU A 18 -7.83 10.86 18.24
N ILE A 19 -8.22 10.13 19.27
CA ILE A 19 -9.58 9.62 19.47
C ILE A 19 -10.07 10.17 20.80
N GLY A 20 -11.15 10.95 20.75
CA GLY A 20 -11.90 11.31 21.94
C GLY A 20 -12.64 10.09 22.48
N THR A 21 -12.51 9.83 23.77
CA THR A 21 -13.19 8.74 24.44
C THR A 21 -13.99 9.27 25.62
N GLU A 22 -15.01 8.51 26.02
CA GLU A 22 -15.58 8.65 27.36
C GLU A 22 -14.56 8.19 28.41
N GLU A 23 -14.97 8.09 29.68
CA GLU A 23 -14.08 7.71 30.78
C GLU A 23 -13.60 6.26 30.67
N LEU A 24 -12.38 6.08 30.15
CA LEU A 24 -11.70 4.80 30.07
C LEU A 24 -11.12 4.38 31.42
N PRO A 25 -11.16 3.07 31.76
CA PRO A 25 -10.54 2.57 32.98
C PRO A 25 -9.03 2.86 33.00
N PRO A 26 -8.47 3.45 34.08
CA PRO A 26 -7.05 3.76 34.17
C PRO A 26 -6.14 2.54 33.95
N GLN A 27 -6.61 1.35 34.32
CA GLN A 27 -5.88 0.09 34.21
C GLN A 27 -5.71 -0.39 32.75
N THR A 28 -6.55 0.06 31.81
CA THR A 28 -6.51 -0.37 30.40
C THR A 28 -5.85 0.65 29.47
N LEU A 29 -5.65 1.89 29.92
CA LEU A 29 -5.15 3.01 29.10
C LEU A 29 -3.87 2.68 28.33
N SER A 30 -2.83 2.23 29.02
CA SER A 30 -1.54 1.91 28.38
C SER A 30 -1.67 0.80 27.35
N ARG A 31 -2.49 -0.22 27.64
CA ARG A 31 -2.74 -1.33 26.71
C ARG A 31 -3.48 -0.86 25.47
N LEU A 32 -4.48 0.01 25.62
CA LEU A 32 -5.26 0.56 24.51
C LEU A 32 -4.41 1.50 23.63
N GLY A 33 -3.64 2.40 24.24
CA GLY A 33 -2.74 3.29 23.50
C GLY A 33 -1.68 2.53 22.72
N GLN A 34 -1.04 1.53 23.34
CA GLN A 34 -0.08 0.66 22.65
C GLN A 34 -0.73 -0.09 21.48
N ALA A 35 -1.90 -0.71 21.71
CA ALA A 35 -2.61 -1.43 20.65
C ALA A 35 -3.00 -0.51 19.48
N LEU A 36 -3.48 0.70 19.76
CA LEU A 36 -3.79 1.69 18.72
C LEU A 36 -2.55 1.99 17.87
N GLY A 37 -1.43 2.31 18.53
CA GLY A 37 -0.20 2.69 17.85
C GLY A 37 0.40 1.56 17.02
N THR A 38 0.49 0.35 17.58
CA THR A 38 1.08 -0.79 16.89
C THR A 38 0.22 -1.27 15.72
N THR A 39 -1.10 -1.34 15.87
CA THR A 39 -1.98 -1.72 14.78
C THR A 39 -2.00 -0.65 13.69
N LEU A 40 -2.08 0.64 14.04
CA LEU A 40 -2.04 1.71 13.04
C LEU A 40 -0.76 1.67 12.21
N ALA A 41 0.39 1.48 12.85
CA ALA A 41 1.66 1.34 12.14
C ALA A 41 1.71 0.11 11.23
N ALA A 42 1.16 -1.02 11.68
CA ALA A 42 1.08 -2.23 10.87
C ALA A 42 0.17 -2.04 9.64
N GLU A 43 -0.98 -1.39 9.79
CA GLU A 43 -1.88 -1.07 8.69
C GLU A 43 -1.21 -0.14 7.67
N LEU A 44 -0.57 0.93 8.12
CA LEU A 44 0.18 1.85 7.24
C LEU A 44 1.33 1.15 6.52
N ALA A 45 2.02 0.23 7.20
CA ALA A 45 3.10 -0.55 6.60
C ALA A 45 2.57 -1.57 5.58
N GLY A 46 1.42 -2.21 5.86
CA GLY A 46 0.73 -3.07 4.91
C GLY A 46 0.28 -2.34 3.65
N GLN A 47 -0.04 -1.05 3.77
CA GLN A 47 -0.29 -0.17 2.63
C GLN A 47 1.01 0.40 2.01
N GLY A 48 2.20 0.03 2.45
CA GLY A 48 3.46 0.57 1.93
C GLY A 48 3.63 2.09 2.14
N LEU A 49 2.87 2.69 3.06
CA LEU A 49 2.97 4.10 3.41
C LEU A 49 4.12 4.36 4.39
N VAL A 50 4.60 3.35 5.11
CA VAL A 50 5.75 3.44 6.01
C VAL A 50 6.51 2.11 5.99
N GLU A 51 7.85 2.16 5.96
CA GLU A 51 8.69 0.95 5.92
C GLU A 51 9.20 0.59 7.33
N ASN A 52 9.71 1.59 8.05
CA ASN A 52 10.24 1.43 9.41
C ASN A 52 9.51 2.42 10.33
N PRO A 53 8.29 2.09 10.79
CA PRO A 53 7.48 3.02 11.56
C PRO A 53 8.10 3.28 12.93
N GLU A 54 8.39 4.55 13.21
CA GLU A 54 8.63 5.02 14.56
C GLU A 54 7.29 5.44 15.17
N ILE A 55 6.94 4.86 16.33
CA ILE A 55 5.61 5.00 16.92
C ILE A 55 5.73 5.67 18.29
N SER A 56 4.89 6.67 18.54
CA SER A 56 4.63 7.19 19.88
C SER A 56 3.14 7.03 20.19
N TRP A 57 2.78 6.55 21.37
CA TRP A 57 1.38 6.40 21.79
C TRP A 57 1.09 7.26 23.02
N PHE A 58 -0.17 7.69 23.14
CA PHE A 58 -0.66 8.56 24.18
C PHE A 58 -1.98 8.01 24.70
N ALA A 59 -2.17 8.03 26.03
CA ALA A 59 -3.41 7.57 26.63
C ALA A 59 -3.74 8.37 27.89
N THR A 60 -4.96 8.88 27.94
CA THR A 60 -5.58 9.53 29.11
C THR A 60 -7.01 8.99 29.23
N PRO A 61 -7.69 9.15 30.38
CA PRO A 61 -9.05 8.66 30.55
C PRO A 61 -10.04 9.07 29.44
N ARG A 62 -9.86 10.24 28.81
CA ARG A 62 -10.77 10.76 27.76
C ARG A 62 -10.16 10.88 26.38
N ARG A 63 -8.91 10.42 26.19
CA ARG A 63 -8.21 10.49 24.89
C ARG A 63 -7.25 9.34 24.69
N LEU A 64 -7.29 8.72 23.51
CA LEU A 64 -6.23 7.85 23.01
C LEU A 64 -5.57 8.52 21.80
N GLY A 65 -4.27 8.35 21.63
CA GLY A 65 -3.55 8.91 20.50
C GLY A 65 -2.37 8.06 20.06
N ALA A 66 -2.03 8.16 18.78
CA ALA A 66 -0.86 7.52 18.20
C ALA A 66 -0.24 8.42 17.14
N ARG A 67 1.08 8.59 17.19
CA ARG A 67 1.89 9.23 16.17
C ARG A 67 2.74 8.19 15.47
N VAL A 68 2.73 8.19 14.15
CA VAL A 68 3.64 7.40 13.30
C VAL A 68 4.47 8.37 12.47
N SER A 69 5.79 8.32 12.63
CA SER A 69 6.71 9.22 11.90
C SER A 69 6.99 8.71 10.48
N GLY A 70 7.29 9.64 9.57
CA GLY A 70 7.81 9.30 8.24
C GLY A 70 6.81 8.61 7.29
N VAL A 71 5.52 8.84 7.49
CA VAL A 71 4.44 8.32 6.64
C VAL A 71 4.46 9.03 5.28
N ARG A 72 4.54 8.27 4.19
CA ARG A 72 4.52 8.78 2.83
C ARG A 72 3.16 9.41 2.50
N ARG A 73 3.16 10.54 1.79
CA ARG A 73 1.93 11.19 1.30
C ARG A 73 1.26 10.43 0.16
N GLN A 74 1.99 9.54 -0.49
CA GLN A 74 1.53 8.68 -1.57
C GLN A 74 2.29 7.34 -1.50
N GLN A 75 1.59 6.24 -1.76
CA GLN A 75 2.24 4.95 -1.95
C GLN A 75 3.26 5.04 -3.09
N PRO A 76 4.36 4.27 -3.03
CA PRO A 76 5.19 4.09 -4.21
C PRO A 76 4.35 3.52 -5.35
N GLY A 77 4.59 4.02 -6.58
CA GLY A 77 4.00 3.41 -7.77
C GLY A 77 4.47 1.96 -7.88
N GLN A 78 3.57 1.09 -8.36
CA GLN A 78 3.89 -0.31 -8.59
C GLN A 78 4.18 -0.51 -10.08
N THR A 79 5.36 -1.05 -10.39
CA THR A 79 5.70 -1.50 -11.73
C THR A 79 5.49 -3.00 -11.80
N SER A 80 4.70 -3.46 -12.77
CA SER A 80 4.49 -4.88 -13.04
C SER A 80 5.06 -5.21 -14.41
N GLU A 81 5.88 -6.26 -14.48
CA GLU A 81 6.34 -6.85 -15.74
C GLU A 81 5.64 -8.20 -15.94
N ARG A 82 4.90 -8.34 -17.03
CA ARG A 82 4.34 -9.62 -17.46
C ARG A 82 5.10 -10.08 -18.69
N ARG A 83 5.66 -11.29 -18.63
CA ARG A 83 6.34 -11.92 -19.76
C ARG A 83 5.36 -12.76 -20.57
N GLY A 84 5.39 -12.56 -21.87
CA GLY A 84 4.60 -13.26 -22.86
C GLY A 84 5.43 -14.34 -23.58
N PRO A 85 5.01 -14.74 -24.80
CA PRO A 85 5.71 -15.76 -25.57
C PRO A 85 7.12 -15.30 -25.97
N ALA A 86 8.00 -16.28 -26.20
CA ALA A 86 9.31 -16.03 -26.81
C ALA A 86 9.14 -15.35 -28.17
N LEU A 87 10.04 -14.43 -28.52
CA LEU A 87 9.97 -13.64 -29.74
C LEU A 87 9.90 -14.54 -30.99
N ALA A 88 10.65 -15.65 -30.99
CA ALA A 88 10.65 -16.67 -32.03
C ALA A 88 9.31 -17.42 -32.21
N LYS A 89 8.38 -17.31 -31.25
CA LYS A 89 7.02 -17.88 -31.30
C LYS A 89 5.94 -16.80 -31.32
N ALA A 90 6.34 -15.53 -31.26
CA ALA A 90 5.42 -14.40 -31.21
C ALA A 90 5.02 -13.91 -32.60
N PHE A 91 5.86 -14.13 -33.61
CA PHE A 91 5.62 -13.78 -35.00
C PHE A 91 5.85 -15.01 -35.89
N ASP A 92 5.07 -15.11 -36.96
CA ASP A 92 5.25 -16.16 -37.97
C ASP A 92 6.31 -15.79 -39.02
N GLU A 93 6.46 -16.63 -40.04
CA GLU A 93 7.43 -16.44 -41.12
C GLU A 93 7.13 -15.21 -42.00
N GLN A 94 5.89 -14.71 -41.97
CA GLN A 94 5.45 -13.52 -42.68
C GLN A 94 5.63 -12.24 -41.84
N GLY A 95 6.02 -12.39 -40.57
CA GLY A 95 6.17 -11.28 -39.63
C GLY A 95 4.87 -10.90 -38.92
N GLU A 96 3.81 -11.69 -39.09
CA GLU A 96 2.50 -11.42 -38.50
C GLU A 96 2.40 -11.99 -37.08
N PRO A 97 1.66 -11.33 -36.16
CA PRO A 97 1.48 -11.81 -34.80
C PRO A 97 0.79 -13.18 -34.73
N THR A 98 1.39 -14.12 -34.00
CA THR A 98 0.76 -15.41 -33.76
C THR A 98 -0.45 -15.29 -32.81
N PRO A 99 -1.37 -16.27 -32.78
CA PRO A 99 -2.47 -16.29 -31.81
C PRO A 99 -2.01 -16.19 -30.35
N ALA A 100 -0.79 -16.69 -30.04
CA ALA A 100 -0.20 -16.58 -28.71
C ALA A 100 0.20 -15.13 -28.38
N ALA A 101 0.80 -14.40 -29.32
CA ALA A 101 1.13 -12.99 -29.14
C ALA A 101 -0.14 -12.14 -29.00
N SER A 102 -1.12 -12.33 -29.90
CA SER A 102 -2.40 -11.61 -29.88
C SER A 102 -3.21 -11.92 -28.61
N GLY A 103 -3.25 -13.18 -28.18
CA GLY A 103 -3.89 -13.59 -26.94
C GLY A 103 -3.22 -12.98 -25.70
N PHE A 104 -1.88 -12.96 -25.68
CA PHE A 104 -1.13 -12.30 -24.61
C PHE A 104 -1.41 -10.80 -24.56
N ALA A 105 -1.32 -10.10 -25.70
CA ALA A 105 -1.60 -8.67 -25.81
C ALA A 105 -3.02 -8.33 -25.30
N ARG A 106 -4.03 -9.12 -25.72
CA ARG A 106 -5.40 -8.99 -25.21
C ARG A 106 -5.49 -9.20 -23.70
N SER A 107 -4.73 -10.14 -23.13
CA SER A 107 -4.72 -10.41 -21.68
C SER A 107 -4.09 -9.29 -20.83
N VAL A 108 -3.29 -8.42 -21.45
CA VAL A 108 -2.71 -7.22 -20.83
C VAL A 108 -3.40 -5.93 -21.28
N GLY A 109 -4.42 -6.03 -22.14
CA GLY A 109 -5.25 -4.91 -22.58
C GLY A 109 -4.55 -3.96 -23.58
N VAL A 110 -3.56 -4.44 -24.32
CA VAL A 110 -2.86 -3.65 -25.36
C VAL A 110 -2.84 -4.38 -26.70
N GLU A 111 -2.48 -3.66 -27.76
CA GLU A 111 -2.16 -4.25 -29.06
C GLU A 111 -0.77 -4.91 -29.05
N VAL A 112 -0.54 -5.90 -29.93
CA VAL A 112 0.76 -6.61 -30.01
C VAL A 112 1.91 -5.63 -30.28
N GLY A 113 1.67 -4.61 -31.10
CA GLY A 113 2.66 -3.57 -31.40
C GLY A 113 3.05 -2.69 -30.22
N ALA A 114 2.26 -2.68 -29.14
CA ALA A 114 2.56 -1.95 -27.91
C ALA A 114 3.34 -2.79 -26.88
N LEU A 115 3.66 -4.05 -27.20
CA LEU A 115 4.48 -4.91 -26.36
C LEU A 115 5.97 -4.60 -26.56
N GLU A 116 6.70 -4.58 -25.45
CA GLU A 116 8.15 -4.44 -25.45
C GLU A 116 8.84 -5.79 -25.69
N ARG A 117 10.13 -5.75 -26.03
CA ARG A 117 10.97 -6.94 -26.15
C ARG A 117 11.98 -6.96 -25.00
N LEU A 118 12.10 -8.11 -24.35
CA LEU A 118 13.14 -8.37 -23.36
C LEU A 118 14.12 -9.40 -23.92
N GLU A 119 15.34 -8.96 -24.18
CA GLU A 119 16.45 -9.82 -24.59
C GLU A 119 17.31 -10.19 -23.38
N THR A 120 17.65 -11.47 -23.27
CA THR A 120 18.56 -12.01 -22.27
C THR A 120 19.44 -13.08 -22.91
N ASP A 121 20.47 -13.54 -22.20
CA ASP A 121 21.34 -14.64 -22.66
C ASP A 121 20.58 -15.94 -22.97
N LYS A 122 19.37 -16.10 -22.44
CA LYS A 122 18.51 -17.28 -22.62
C LYS A 122 17.49 -17.14 -23.76
N GLY A 123 17.45 -16.00 -24.45
CA GLY A 123 16.52 -15.71 -25.54
C GLY A 123 15.84 -14.35 -25.44
N ALA A 124 14.87 -14.12 -26.34
CA ALA A 124 14.06 -12.91 -26.38
C ALA A 124 12.58 -13.23 -26.14
N TRP A 125 11.87 -12.36 -25.41
CA TRP A 125 10.44 -12.50 -25.12
C TRP A 125 9.70 -11.19 -25.38
N LEU A 126 8.41 -11.30 -25.73
CA LEU A 126 7.50 -10.17 -25.58
C LEU A 126 7.22 -9.93 -24.10
N VAL A 127 7.19 -8.66 -23.69
CA VAL A 127 6.86 -8.28 -22.32
C VAL A 127 5.92 -7.08 -22.33
N HIS A 128 5.09 -7.01 -21.31
CA HIS A 128 4.30 -5.83 -21.01
C HIS A 128 4.75 -5.28 -19.67
N ARG A 129 5.18 -4.01 -19.66
CA ARG A 129 5.47 -3.27 -18.44
C ARG A 129 4.36 -2.26 -18.22
N SER A 130 3.67 -2.39 -17.10
CA SER A 130 2.72 -1.39 -16.65
C SER A 130 3.25 -0.72 -15.40
N SER A 131 3.01 0.58 -15.30
CA SER A 131 3.19 1.32 -14.06
C SER A 131 1.83 1.78 -13.57
N GLN A 132 1.47 1.35 -12.36
CA GLN A 132 0.30 1.85 -11.68
C GLN A 132 0.76 2.91 -10.67
N PRO A 133 0.26 4.17 -10.77
CA PRO A 133 0.57 5.17 -9.76
C PRO A 133 0.07 4.69 -8.40
N GLY A 134 0.85 4.93 -7.35
CA GLY A 134 0.44 4.62 -5.99
C GLY A 134 -0.74 5.50 -5.56
N GLN A 135 -1.53 5.00 -4.61
CA GLN A 135 -2.67 5.77 -4.09
C GLN A 135 -2.20 6.82 -3.06
N ARG A 136 -2.95 7.92 -2.96
CA ARG A 136 -2.68 8.98 -1.98
C ARG A 136 -2.98 8.48 -0.57
N ALA A 137 -2.17 8.89 0.40
CA ALA A 137 -2.38 8.55 1.80
C ALA A 137 -3.77 9.00 2.29
N GLU A 138 -4.27 10.13 1.80
CA GLU A 138 -5.61 10.66 2.08
C GLU A 138 -6.74 9.64 1.79
N SER A 139 -6.56 8.75 0.82
CA SER A 139 -7.54 7.71 0.47
C SER A 139 -7.39 6.41 1.25
N LEU A 140 -6.23 6.18 1.89
CA LEU A 140 -5.87 4.91 2.53
C LEU A 140 -5.83 5.00 4.06
N VAL A 141 -5.40 6.15 4.59
CA VAL A 141 -5.28 6.38 6.03
C VAL A 141 -6.60 6.19 6.77
N PRO A 142 -7.78 6.62 6.25
CA PRO A 142 -9.04 6.39 6.95
C PRO A 142 -9.32 4.93 7.28
N SER A 143 -9.14 4.01 6.33
CA SER A 143 -9.37 2.57 6.58
C SER A 143 -8.31 1.98 7.52
N CYS A 144 -7.07 2.45 7.46
CA CYS A 144 -6.03 2.06 8.42
C CYS A 144 -6.41 2.44 9.86
N ILE A 145 -6.97 3.65 10.05
CA ILE A 145 -7.44 4.13 11.35
C ILE A 145 -8.63 3.27 11.82
N GLU A 146 -9.62 3.04 10.96
CA GLU A 146 -10.78 2.20 11.30
C GLU A 146 -10.37 0.79 11.74
N ASN A 147 -9.45 0.16 11.00
CA ASN A 147 -8.93 -1.16 11.35
C ASN A 147 -8.19 -1.14 12.71
N ALA A 148 -7.36 -0.12 12.95
CA ALA A 148 -6.67 0.03 14.23
C ALA A 148 -7.63 0.23 15.41
N VAL A 149 -8.71 0.98 15.22
CA VAL A 149 -9.76 1.17 16.24
C VAL A 149 -10.53 -0.13 16.49
N ASN A 150 -10.92 -0.84 15.42
CA ASN A 150 -11.64 -2.10 15.52
C ASN A 150 -10.82 -3.22 16.18
N ALA A 151 -9.50 -3.16 16.07
CA ALA A 151 -8.56 -4.10 16.69
C ALA A 151 -8.29 -3.81 18.18
N LEU A 152 -8.80 -2.71 18.75
CA LEU A 152 -8.57 -2.38 20.15
C LEU A 152 -9.07 -3.51 21.06
N PRO A 153 -8.28 -3.92 22.08
CA PRO A 153 -8.63 -4.99 23.00
C PRO A 153 -9.64 -4.52 24.05
N ILE A 154 -10.79 -4.02 23.60
CA ILE A 154 -11.91 -3.62 24.43
C ILE A 154 -12.73 -4.88 24.71
N ALA A 155 -13.06 -5.13 25.98
CA ALA A 155 -13.97 -6.20 26.33
C ALA A 155 -15.31 -5.98 25.58
N LYS A 156 -15.63 -6.85 24.62
CA LYS A 156 -16.94 -6.83 23.97
C LYS A 156 -17.99 -7.02 25.07
N ARG A 157 -18.88 -6.04 25.25
CA ARG A 157 -20.11 -6.29 26.01
C ARG A 157 -20.88 -7.38 25.25
N LYS A 158 -21.13 -8.52 25.90
CA LYS A 158 -22.20 -9.41 25.43
C LYS A 158 -23.48 -8.59 25.45
N ALA A 159 -24.18 -8.53 24.32
CA ALA A 159 -25.55 -8.02 24.31
C ALA A 159 -26.35 -8.84 25.34
N LEU A 160 -26.99 -8.15 26.28
CA LEU A 160 -27.93 -8.76 27.21
C LEU A 160 -29.25 -8.91 26.45
N GLY A 161 -29.64 -10.16 26.18
CA GLY A 161 -30.78 -10.57 25.34
C GLY A 161 -30.24 -11.30 24.10
N GLU A 162 -30.56 -12.56 23.84
CA GLU A 162 -31.88 -13.18 23.87
C GLU A 162 -31.89 -14.52 24.64
N GLN A 163 -32.96 -14.74 25.40
CA GLN A 163 -33.38 -16.07 25.90
C GLN A 163 -34.32 -16.70 24.87
#